data_AF-A0A1X7VRX8-F1
#
_entry.id   AF-A0A1X7VRX8-F1
#
_cell.length_a   1.000
_cell.length_b   1.000
_cell.length_c   1.000
_cell.angle_alpha   90.00
_cell.angle_beta   90.00
_cell.angle_gamma   90.00
#
_symmetry.space_group_name_H-M   'P 1'
#
loop_
_entity.id
_entity.type
_entity.pdbx_description
1 polymer ?
#
loop_
_entity_poly.entity_id
_entity_poly.type
_entity_poly.pdbx_seq_one_letter_code
_entity_poly.pdbx_strand_id
1 'polypeptide(L)'
;MCTGLNETCPTPTRDNSSFCNNDNNVCVDGVCSGSVCIRYNVPSCFCTEDSKLCDVCCMFDGECTSTFDRQGVVNATILSGFPCKDFTGYCDDNRECIFVDTNIPLDDLADLIPSFSSIVDWIKDNWYWVVGGVALTIIVIILLQVTYRRKNKKKTKKKVTNERPSAASENLGLLEQRRRQQTEATRL
;
A
#
# COMPACT_ATOMS: atom_id res chain seq x y z
N MET A 1 17.35 14.18 -43.04
CA MET A 1 17.35 15.37 -43.92
C MET A 1 15.98 16.01 -43.85
N CYS A 2 15.87 17.31 -43.58
CA CYS A 2 14.57 17.98 -43.47
C CYS A 2 13.99 18.23 -44.86
N THR A 3 12.68 18.08 -45.03
CA THR A 3 12.00 18.29 -46.32
C THR A 3 11.76 19.77 -46.64
N GLY A 4 11.84 20.65 -45.64
CA GLY A 4 11.59 22.09 -45.79
C GLY A 4 10.11 22.45 -45.99
N LEU A 5 9.20 21.48 -45.90
CA LEU A 5 7.77 21.66 -46.14
C LEU A 5 6.97 21.94 -44.86
N ASN A 6 7.43 21.43 -43.71
CA ASN A 6 6.84 21.65 -42.38
C ASN A 6 7.96 21.75 -41.32
N GLU A 7 7.61 22.23 -40.13
CA GLU A 7 8.45 22.31 -38.93
C GLU A 7 8.73 20.95 -38.28
N THR A 8 8.01 19.90 -38.69
CA THR A 8 8.19 18.55 -38.16
C THR A 8 9.40 17.87 -38.82
N CYS A 9 10.33 17.39 -37.99
CA CYS A 9 11.46 16.60 -38.48
C CYS A 9 10.96 15.23 -39.00
N PRO A 10 11.27 14.85 -40.25
CA PRO A 10 10.94 13.52 -40.76
C PRO A 10 11.70 12.45 -39.98
N THR A 11 11.06 11.33 -39.72
CA THR A 11 11.62 10.20 -38.97
C THR A 11 12.87 9.68 -39.69
N PRO A 12 14.02 9.52 -38.99
CA PRO A 12 15.23 9.02 -39.63
C PRO A 12 15.02 7.58 -40.12
N THR A 13 15.34 7.34 -41.39
CA THR A 13 15.26 6.02 -42.02
C THR A 13 16.61 5.34 -41.88
N ARG A 14 16.79 4.54 -40.83
CA ARG A 14 17.92 3.61 -40.71
C ARG A 14 17.44 2.21 -41.03
N ASP A 15 18.29 1.44 -41.69
CA ASP A 15 18.01 0.04 -42.00
C ASP A 15 17.84 -0.77 -40.72
N ASN A 16 16.82 -1.64 -40.72
CA ASN A 16 16.58 -2.56 -39.62
C ASN A 16 17.78 -3.50 -39.46
N SER A 17 18.09 -3.84 -38.21
CA SER A 17 19.24 -4.64 -37.80
C SER A 17 20.61 -4.01 -38.13
N SER A 18 20.68 -2.72 -38.47
CA SER A 18 21.97 -2.02 -38.57
C SER A 18 22.54 -1.74 -37.17
N PHE A 19 23.86 -1.84 -37.01
CA PHE A 19 24.52 -1.53 -35.75
C PHE A 19 24.39 -0.04 -35.38
N CYS A 20 24.28 0.21 -34.07
CA CYS A 20 24.20 1.53 -33.48
C CYS A 20 24.75 1.48 -32.03
N ASN A 21 24.95 2.65 -31.41
CA ASN A 21 25.51 2.77 -30.06
C ASN A 21 26.88 2.06 -29.93
N ASN A 22 27.84 2.35 -30.82
CA ASN A 22 29.15 1.68 -30.90
C ASN A 22 29.04 0.15 -30.99
N ASP A 23 28.17 -0.31 -31.90
CA ASP A 23 27.88 -1.74 -32.16
C ASP A 23 27.28 -2.53 -30.99
N ASN A 24 26.88 -1.84 -29.93
CA ASN A 24 26.27 -2.42 -28.75
C ASN A 24 24.78 -2.75 -28.92
N ASN A 25 24.12 -2.08 -29.86
CA ASN A 25 22.69 -2.21 -30.13
C ASN A 25 22.46 -2.27 -31.64
N VAL A 26 21.22 -2.61 -32.03
CA VAL A 26 20.78 -2.55 -33.42
C VAL A 26 19.54 -1.70 -33.58
N CYS A 27 19.38 -1.13 -34.77
CA CYS A 27 18.21 -0.36 -35.12
C CYS A 27 17.00 -1.27 -35.39
N VAL A 28 15.87 -0.94 -34.78
CA VAL A 28 14.56 -1.55 -35.02
C VAL A 28 13.58 -0.41 -35.30
N ASP A 29 13.00 -0.41 -36.50
CA ASP A 29 12.06 0.60 -37.00
C ASP A 29 12.60 2.04 -36.88
N GLY A 30 13.88 2.22 -37.21
CA GLY A 30 14.58 3.51 -37.16
C GLY A 30 15.02 3.95 -35.75
N VAL A 31 14.78 3.13 -34.71
CA VAL A 31 15.16 3.41 -33.31
C VAL A 31 16.31 2.51 -32.87
N CYS A 32 17.35 3.06 -32.25
CA CYS A 32 18.47 2.31 -31.70
C CYS A 32 18.12 1.70 -30.34
N SER A 33 17.39 0.58 -30.34
CA SER A 33 16.95 -0.10 -29.10
C SER A 33 17.00 -1.62 -29.15
N GLY A 34 17.27 -2.22 -30.32
CA GLY A 34 17.36 -3.67 -30.46
C GLY A 34 18.64 -4.22 -29.84
N SER A 35 18.58 -5.49 -29.42
CA SER A 35 19.76 -6.26 -29.01
C SER A 35 20.53 -6.75 -30.24
N VAL A 36 21.85 -6.91 -30.10
CA VAL A 36 22.73 -7.44 -31.15
C VAL A 36 22.28 -8.81 -31.66
N CYS A 37 21.62 -9.62 -30.82
CA CYS A 37 21.08 -10.94 -31.18
C CYS A 37 20.16 -10.91 -32.42
N ILE A 38 19.39 -9.82 -32.60
CA ILE A 38 18.48 -9.65 -33.75
C ILE A 38 19.25 -9.67 -35.07
N ARG A 39 20.47 -9.13 -35.11
CA ARG A 39 21.34 -9.16 -36.30
C ARG A 39 21.68 -10.57 -36.74
N TYR A 40 21.81 -11.48 -35.78
CA TYR A 40 22.13 -12.89 -35.99
C TYR A 40 20.89 -13.79 -36.07
N ASN A 41 19.69 -13.19 -36.05
CA ASN A 41 18.41 -13.90 -36.14
C ASN A 41 18.23 -14.96 -35.04
N VAL A 42 18.74 -14.67 -33.84
CA VAL A 42 18.60 -15.49 -32.63
C VAL A 42 17.93 -14.67 -31.52
N PRO A 43 17.17 -15.30 -30.61
CA PRO A 43 16.56 -14.59 -29.51
C PRO A 43 17.60 -14.20 -28.45
N SER A 44 17.35 -13.09 -27.76
CA SER A 44 18.13 -12.66 -26.59
C SER A 44 17.78 -13.50 -25.36
N CYS A 45 18.75 -13.69 -24.47
CA CYS A 45 18.60 -14.41 -23.20
C CYS A 45 19.47 -13.75 -22.11
N PHE A 46 19.29 -14.13 -20.85
CA PHE A 46 20.12 -13.65 -19.74
C PHE A 46 21.27 -14.61 -19.48
N CYS A 47 22.48 -14.08 -19.32
CA CYS A 47 23.65 -14.87 -18.96
C CYS A 47 23.50 -15.44 -17.53
N THR A 48 24.08 -16.60 -17.26
CA THR A 48 24.06 -17.24 -15.93
C THR A 48 25.34 -17.05 -15.13
N GLU A 49 26.45 -16.71 -15.79
CA GLU A 49 27.74 -16.47 -15.14
C GLU A 49 27.76 -15.10 -14.46
N ASP A 50 28.12 -15.04 -13.17
CA ASP A 50 28.09 -13.82 -12.36
C ASP A 50 28.92 -12.67 -12.96
N SER A 51 30.07 -12.97 -13.56
CA SER A 51 30.94 -11.98 -14.22
C SER A 51 30.42 -11.46 -15.55
N LYS A 52 29.38 -12.10 -16.12
CA LYS A 52 28.83 -11.80 -17.45
C LYS A 52 27.35 -11.44 -17.38
N LEU A 53 26.78 -11.21 -16.19
CA LEU A 53 25.37 -10.87 -16.02
C LEU A 53 24.95 -9.59 -16.76
N CYS A 54 25.91 -8.70 -17.04
CA CYS A 54 25.74 -7.47 -17.79
C CYS A 54 26.26 -7.54 -19.24
N ASP A 55 26.63 -8.72 -19.73
CA ASP A 55 26.92 -8.92 -21.14
C ASP A 55 25.62 -9.13 -21.91
N VAL A 56 25.62 -8.79 -23.20
CA VAL A 56 24.54 -9.22 -24.08
C VAL A 56 24.72 -10.73 -24.33
N CYS A 57 23.69 -11.51 -24.00
CA CYS A 57 23.63 -12.94 -24.27
C CYS A 57 22.57 -13.26 -25.33
N CYS A 58 22.91 -14.19 -26.22
CA CYS A 58 22.03 -14.65 -27.29
C CYS A 58 21.92 -16.18 -27.26
N MET A 59 20.80 -16.71 -27.74
CA MET A 59 20.57 -18.15 -27.80
C MET A 59 21.12 -18.75 -29.09
N PHE A 60 22.38 -19.20 -29.05
CA PHE A 60 23.03 -19.87 -30.17
C PHE A 60 22.89 -21.38 -30.01
N ASP A 61 22.43 -22.07 -31.05
CA ASP A 61 22.35 -23.54 -31.06
C ASP A 61 21.54 -24.15 -29.88
N GLY A 62 20.65 -23.36 -29.27
CA GLY A 62 19.84 -23.74 -28.10
C GLY A 62 20.49 -23.44 -26.74
N GLU A 63 21.70 -22.89 -26.70
CA GLU A 63 22.42 -22.50 -25.50
C GLU A 63 22.51 -20.98 -25.39
N CYS A 64 22.35 -20.44 -24.17
CA CYS A 64 22.51 -19.02 -23.92
C CYS A 64 23.99 -18.68 -23.73
N THR A 65 24.59 -18.00 -24.69
CA THR A 65 26.03 -17.68 -24.69
C THR A 65 26.25 -16.17 -24.75
N SER A 66 27.25 -15.68 -24.01
CA SER A 66 27.66 -14.27 -24.08
C SER A 66 28.21 -13.96 -25.47
N THR A 67 27.91 -12.75 -25.96
CA THR A 67 28.49 -12.24 -27.21
C THR A 67 30.03 -12.21 -27.18
N PHE A 68 30.64 -12.10 -25.99
CA PHE A 68 32.10 -12.14 -25.82
C PHE A 68 32.71 -13.54 -26.01
N ASP A 69 31.95 -14.60 -25.76
CA ASP A 69 32.44 -15.98 -25.87
C ASP A 69 32.20 -16.58 -27.27
N ARG A 70 31.33 -15.95 -28.08
CA ARG A 70 30.98 -16.43 -29.42
C ARG A 70 31.80 -15.73 -30.50
N GLN A 71 32.63 -16.49 -31.21
CA GLN A 71 33.37 -15.97 -32.36
C GLN A 71 32.43 -15.55 -33.51
N GLY A 72 32.78 -14.44 -34.18
CA GLY A 72 31.98 -13.87 -35.27
C GLY A 72 30.78 -13.04 -34.81
N VAL A 73 30.62 -12.87 -33.50
CA VAL A 73 29.62 -11.98 -32.89
C VAL A 73 30.33 -10.73 -32.37
N VAL A 74 29.70 -9.56 -32.49
CA VAL A 74 30.24 -8.34 -31.90
C VAL A 74 30.05 -8.37 -30.39
N ASN A 75 31.10 -8.02 -29.65
CA ASN A 75 31.09 -7.94 -28.21
C ASN A 75 30.21 -6.77 -27.77
N ALA A 76 29.13 -7.06 -27.07
CA ALA A 76 28.18 -6.06 -26.61
C ALA A 76 27.81 -6.27 -25.15
N THR A 77 27.62 -5.16 -24.43
CA THR A 77 27.26 -5.10 -23.02
C THR A 77 25.90 -4.44 -22.84
N ILE A 78 25.16 -4.86 -21.82
CA ILE A 78 23.92 -4.21 -21.42
C ILE A 78 24.23 -2.78 -20.97
N LEU A 79 23.40 -1.82 -21.39
CA LEU A 79 23.58 -0.41 -21.03
C LEU A 79 23.26 -0.21 -19.54
N SER A 80 23.91 0.75 -18.87
CA SER A 80 23.66 1.05 -17.47
C SER A 80 22.17 1.35 -17.20
N GLY A 81 21.66 0.85 -16.08
CA GLY A 81 20.26 0.95 -15.67
C GLY A 81 19.30 -0.03 -16.34
N PHE A 82 19.75 -0.84 -17.31
CA PHE A 82 18.93 -1.91 -17.88
C PHE A 82 18.91 -3.16 -16.98
N PRO A 83 17.83 -3.96 -17.04
CA PRO A 83 17.67 -5.11 -16.18
C PRO A 83 18.66 -6.24 -16.50
N CYS A 84 19.16 -6.91 -15.46
CA CYS A 84 20.00 -8.10 -15.53
C CYS A 84 19.40 -9.24 -14.68
N LYS A 85 19.84 -10.48 -14.94
CA LYS A 85 19.42 -11.72 -14.25
C LYS A 85 17.90 -11.83 -14.08
N ASP A 86 17.17 -12.05 -15.17
CA ASP A 86 15.70 -12.20 -15.17
C ASP A 86 14.95 -11.08 -14.40
N PHE A 87 15.36 -9.83 -14.61
CA PHE A 87 14.77 -8.63 -13.98
C PHE A 87 14.93 -8.55 -12.45
N THR A 88 15.85 -9.32 -11.87
CA THR A 88 16.16 -9.27 -10.42
C THR A 88 17.23 -8.24 -10.07
N GLY A 89 17.84 -7.60 -11.06
CA GLY A 89 18.83 -6.55 -10.86
C GLY A 89 18.89 -5.57 -12.02
N TYR A 90 19.79 -4.59 -11.91
CA TYR A 90 20.16 -3.68 -12.99
C TYR A 90 21.68 -3.57 -13.11
N CYS A 91 22.16 -3.26 -14.31
CA CYS A 91 23.60 -3.08 -14.55
C CYS A 91 24.06 -1.67 -14.17
N ASP A 92 25.19 -1.58 -13.48
CA ASP A 92 25.89 -0.31 -13.22
C ASP A 92 26.92 0.01 -14.32
N ASP A 93 27.48 1.22 -14.31
CA ASP A 93 28.54 1.69 -15.21
C ASP A 93 29.79 0.79 -15.19
N ASN A 94 30.00 0.06 -14.09
CA ASN A 94 31.09 -0.90 -13.94
C ASN A 94 30.82 -2.26 -14.60
N ARG A 95 29.64 -2.46 -15.21
CA ARG A 95 29.14 -3.75 -15.75
C ARG A 95 28.93 -4.82 -14.68
N GLU A 96 28.62 -4.39 -13.47
CA GLU A 96 28.22 -5.28 -12.38
C GLU A 96 26.70 -5.27 -12.25
N CYS A 97 26.10 -6.45 -12.02
CA CYS A 97 24.67 -6.59 -11.84
C CYS A 97 24.31 -6.37 -10.37
N ILE A 98 23.67 -5.24 -10.08
CA ILE A 98 23.19 -4.89 -8.74
C ILE A 98 21.80 -5.48 -8.56
N PHE A 99 21.65 -6.41 -7.62
CA PHE A 99 20.37 -7.05 -7.34
C PHE A 99 19.44 -6.10 -6.58
N VAL A 100 18.18 -6.05 -7.00
CA VAL A 100 17.11 -5.34 -6.31
C VAL A 100 16.42 -6.36 -5.41
N ASP A 101 16.90 -6.48 -4.18
CA ASP A 101 16.19 -7.26 -3.17
C ASP A 101 14.84 -6.57 -2.88
N THR A 102 13.77 -7.19 -3.39
CA THR A 102 12.38 -6.79 -3.10
C THR A 102 11.96 -7.09 -1.66
N ASN A 103 12.85 -7.75 -0.91
CA ASN A 103 12.79 -7.80 0.55
C ASN A 103 13.17 -6.43 1.07
N ILE A 104 12.17 -5.56 1.19
CA ILE A 104 12.26 -4.36 2.00
C ILE A 104 12.85 -4.78 3.36
N PRO A 105 13.92 -4.14 3.85
CA PRO A 105 14.54 -4.45 5.13
C PRO A 105 13.65 -3.96 6.28
N LEU A 106 12.44 -4.53 6.42
CA LEU A 106 11.58 -4.33 7.58
C LEU A 106 12.21 -4.96 8.83
N ASP A 107 12.99 -6.03 8.65
CA ASP A 107 13.69 -6.72 9.75
C ASP A 107 14.89 -5.91 10.27
N ASP A 108 15.66 -5.24 9.39
CA ASP A 108 16.81 -4.42 9.86
C ASP A 108 16.35 -3.15 10.60
N LEU A 109 15.15 -2.62 10.28
CA LEU A 109 14.61 -1.49 11.04
C LEU A 109 14.15 -1.91 12.45
N ALA A 110 13.75 -3.18 12.64
CA ALA A 110 13.44 -3.72 13.95
C ALA A 110 14.70 -3.83 14.84
N ASP A 111 15.85 -4.19 14.25
CA ASP A 111 17.13 -4.29 14.95
C ASP A 111 17.76 -2.92 15.28
N LEU A 112 17.43 -1.87 14.52
CA LEU A 112 17.84 -0.49 14.83
C LEU A 112 17.10 0.11 16.03
N ILE A 113 16.05 -0.54 16.54
CA ILE A 113 15.35 -0.15 17.75
C ILE A 113 15.58 -1.23 18.82
N PRO A 114 16.79 -1.27 19.44
CA PRO A 114 17.19 -2.31 20.40
C PRO A 114 16.33 -2.35 21.67
N SER A 115 15.44 -1.38 21.86
CA SER A 115 14.52 -1.34 23.00
C SER A 115 13.33 -2.29 22.86
N PHE A 116 12.93 -2.72 21.66
CA PHE A 116 11.75 -3.58 21.52
C PHE A 116 11.99 -5.00 22.03
N SER A 117 13.16 -5.61 21.77
CA SER A 117 13.49 -6.95 22.27
C SER A 117 13.46 -7.00 23.81
N SER A 118 14.09 -6.02 24.45
CA SER A 118 14.12 -5.88 25.91
C SER A 118 12.71 -5.70 26.51
N ILE A 119 11.83 -4.95 25.83
CA ILE A 119 10.43 -4.76 26.25
C ILE A 119 9.63 -6.06 26.06
N VAL A 120 9.83 -6.76 24.95
CA VAL A 120 9.12 -8.01 24.65
C VAL A 120 9.48 -9.12 25.64
N ASP A 121 10.76 -9.25 26.00
CA ASP A 121 11.19 -10.25 26.98
C ASP A 121 10.68 -9.90 28.38
N TRP A 122 10.70 -8.62 28.76
CA TRP A 122 10.09 -8.16 30.02
C TRP A 122 8.58 -8.45 30.08
N ILE A 123 7.85 -8.26 28.98
CA ILE A 123 6.41 -8.55 28.88
C ILE A 123 6.15 -10.06 29.02
N LYS A 124 6.97 -10.91 28.41
CA LYS A 124 6.84 -12.38 28.54
C LYS A 124 7.04 -12.83 29.98
N ASP A 125 8.06 -12.30 30.66
CA ASP A 125 8.35 -12.65 32.05
C ASP A 125 7.30 -12.10 33.03
N ASN A 126 6.74 -10.92 32.75
CA ASN A 126 5.80 -10.22 33.63
C ASN A 126 4.37 -10.18 33.09
N TRP A 127 3.97 -11.17 32.29
CA TRP A 127 2.66 -11.21 31.61
C TRP A 127 1.48 -11.06 32.58
N TYR A 128 1.60 -11.56 33.81
CA TYR A 128 0.55 -11.49 34.83
C TYR A 128 0.24 -10.04 35.25
N TRP A 129 1.24 -9.16 35.29
CA TRP A 129 1.05 -7.73 35.58
C TRP A 129 0.30 -7.02 34.44
N VAL A 130 0.61 -7.38 33.19
CA VAL A 130 -0.06 -6.85 32.00
C VAL A 130 -1.53 -7.27 32.00
N VAL A 131 -1.81 -8.55 32.23
CA VAL A 131 -3.18 -9.08 32.34
C VAL A 131 -3.93 -8.44 33.50
N GLY A 132 -3.28 -8.26 34.66
CA GLY A 132 -3.86 -7.57 35.81
C GLY A 132 -4.22 -6.12 35.52
N GLY A 133 -3.33 -5.38 34.84
CA GLY A 133 -3.58 -4.00 34.42
C GLY A 133 -4.76 -3.88 33.44
N VAL A 134 -4.82 -4.77 32.46
CA VAL A 134 -5.94 -4.80 31.49
C VAL A 134 -7.27 -5.15 32.19
N ALA A 135 -7.27 -6.15 33.08
CA ALA A 135 -8.47 -6.48 33.85
C ALA A 135 -8.95 -5.31 34.72
N LEU A 136 -8.02 -4.60 35.38
CA LEU A 136 -8.34 -3.46 36.23
C LEU A 136 -8.92 -2.29 35.42
N THR A 137 -8.35 -1.98 34.25
CA THR A 137 -8.88 -0.91 33.38
C THR A 137 -10.30 -1.23 32.91
N ILE A 138 -10.58 -2.49 32.54
CA ILE A 138 -11.92 -2.95 32.18
C ILE A 138 -12.89 -2.80 33.36
N ILE A 139 -12.49 -3.18 34.57
CA ILE A 139 -13.32 -3.04 35.79
C ILE A 139 -13.65 -1.57 36.06
N VAL A 140 -12.67 -0.67 35.97
CA VAL A 140 -12.90 0.78 36.16
C VAL A 140 -13.86 1.31 35.11
N ILE A 141 -13.71 0.93 33.84
CA ILE A 141 -14.63 1.32 32.77
C ILE A 141 -16.05 0.84 33.06
N ILE A 142 -16.22 -0.41 33.52
CA ILE A 142 -17.53 -0.96 33.88
C ILE A 142 -18.15 -0.18 35.06
N LEU A 143 -17.37 0.13 36.10
CA LEU A 143 -17.84 0.92 37.25
C LEU A 143 -18.22 2.35 36.85
N LEU A 144 -17.45 2.99 35.97
CA LEU A 144 -17.79 4.29 35.39
C LEU A 144 -19.08 4.23 34.57
N GLN A 145 -19.26 3.20 33.74
CA GLN A 145 -20.50 2.98 32.99
C GLN A 145 -21.70 2.75 33.92
N VAL A 146 -21.55 1.96 34.98
CA VAL A 146 -22.63 1.70 35.96
C VAL A 146 -22.98 2.97 36.74
N THR A 147 -22.01 3.74 37.20
CA THR A 147 -22.23 4.99 37.92
C THR A 147 -22.81 6.09 37.02
N TYR A 148 -22.37 6.16 35.77
CA TYR A 148 -22.94 7.03 34.73
C TYR A 148 -24.42 6.67 34.46
N ARG A 149 -24.72 5.38 34.24
CA ARG A 149 -26.10 4.88 34.09
C ARG A 149 -26.96 5.15 35.33
N ARG A 150 -26.42 5.00 36.55
CA ARG A 150 -27.13 5.32 37.80
C ARG A 150 -27.43 6.81 37.93
N LYS A 151 -26.49 7.70 37.57
CA LYS A 151 -26.74 9.16 37.54
C LYS A 151 -27.85 9.52 36.55
N ASN A 152 -27.88 8.88 35.38
CA ASN A 152 -28.94 9.12 34.40
C ASN A 152 -30.32 8.65 34.91
N LYS A 153 -30.43 7.47 35.52
CA LYS A 153 -31.69 7.01 36.15
C LYS A 153 -32.18 7.94 37.27
N LYS A 154 -31.28 8.52 38.08
CA LYS A 154 -31.64 9.50 39.11
C LYS A 154 -32.16 10.81 38.51
N LYS A 155 -31.60 11.27 37.38
CA LYS A 155 -32.12 12.44 36.66
C LYS A 155 -33.53 12.18 36.12
N THR A 156 -33.80 11.00 35.56
CA THR A 156 -35.14 10.62 35.09
C THR A 156 -36.16 10.54 36.25
N LYS A 157 -35.80 9.94 37.39
CA LYS A 157 -36.70 9.88 38.57
C LYS A 157 -36.95 11.25 39.22
N LYS A 158 -35.94 12.12 39.32
CA LYS A 158 -36.14 13.49 39.84
C LYS A 158 -37.06 14.32 38.94
N LYS A 159 -37.04 14.12 37.61
CA LYS A 159 -37.98 14.76 36.69
C LYS A 159 -39.42 14.29 36.92
N VAL A 160 -39.64 12.97 37.03
CA VAL A 160 -40.99 12.39 37.25
C VAL A 160 -41.60 12.76 38.61
N THR A 161 -40.79 12.97 39.65
CA THR A 161 -41.30 13.41 40.96
C THR A 161 -41.52 14.93 41.07
N ASN A 162 -40.85 15.73 40.25
CA ASN A 162 -40.98 17.20 40.28
C ASN A 162 -41.97 17.76 39.25
N GLU A 163 -42.45 16.94 38.31
CA GLU A 163 -43.63 17.22 37.50
C GLU A 163 -44.83 16.46 38.08
N ARG A 164 -45.39 16.97 39.18
CA ARG A 164 -46.77 16.66 39.58
C ARG A 164 -47.67 17.63 38.80
N PRO A 165 -48.35 17.22 37.72
CA PRO A 165 -49.26 18.12 37.02
C PRO A 165 -50.52 18.33 37.86
N SER A 166 -50.71 19.58 38.30
CA SER A 166 -51.93 20.13 38.90
C SER A 166 -53.05 20.28 37.86
N ALA A 167 -53.31 19.25 37.05
CA ALA A 167 -54.31 19.29 35.97
C ALA A 167 -55.58 18.45 36.27
N ALA A 168 -55.57 17.66 37.35
CA ALA A 168 -56.68 16.79 37.74
C ALA A 168 -57.64 17.42 38.77
N SER A 169 -57.25 18.49 39.47
CA SER A 169 -58.10 19.16 40.46
C SER A 169 -59.00 20.26 39.88
N GLU A 170 -58.63 20.87 38.76
CA GLU A 170 -59.39 21.98 38.14
C GLU A 170 -60.65 21.48 37.41
N ASN A 171 -60.58 20.28 36.81
CA ASN A 171 -61.69 19.70 36.05
C ASN A 171 -62.79 19.07 36.94
N LEU A 172 -62.47 18.70 38.18
CA LEU A 172 -63.46 18.14 39.11
C LEU A 172 -64.44 19.21 39.60
N GLY A 173 -63.97 20.43 39.84
CA GLY A 173 -64.81 21.57 40.25
C GLY A 173 -65.78 22.03 39.16
N LEU A 174 -65.35 22.03 37.90
CA LEU A 174 -66.21 22.42 36.76
C LEU A 174 -67.32 21.40 36.49
N LEU A 175 -67.02 20.09 36.65
CA LEU A 175 -68.02 19.02 36.51
C LEU A 175 -69.04 19.03 37.66
N GLU A 176 -68.63 19.38 38.89
CA GLU A 176 -69.56 19.57 40.00
C GLU A 176 -70.45 20.81 39.81
N GLN A 177 -69.92 21.92 39.28
CA GLN A 177 -70.72 23.10 38.95
C GLN A 177 -71.76 22.81 37.86
N ARG A 178 -71.39 22.10 36.79
CA ARG A 178 -72.36 21.67 35.77
C ARG A 178 -73.45 20.76 36.33
N ARG A 179 -73.09 19.84 37.24
CA ARG A 179 -74.07 18.98 37.92
C ARG A 179 -75.06 19.79 38.74
N ARG A 180 -74.60 20.81 39.50
CA ARG A 180 -75.47 21.70 40.28
C ARG A 180 -76.43 22.49 39.41
N GLN A 181 -75.95 23.07 38.30
CA GLN A 181 -76.80 23.80 37.34
C GLN A 181 -77.87 22.90 36.69
N GLN A 182 -77.54 21.64 36.37
CA GLN A 182 -78.53 20.69 35.84
C GLN A 182 -79.63 20.33 36.85
N THR A 183 -79.29 20.17 38.13
CA THR A 183 -80.31 19.92 39.18
C THR A 183 -81.27 21.10 39.40
N GLU A 184 -80.83 22.34 39.18
CA GLU A 184 -81.69 23.52 39.29
C GLU A 184 -82.60 23.69 38.07
N ALA A 185 -82.14 23.37 36.86
CA ALA A 185 -82.95 23.41 35.64
C ALA A 185 -84.04 22.31 35.56
N THR A 186 -83.96 21.28 36.41
CA THR A 186 -84.94 20.17 36.45
C THR A 186 -86.03 20.38 37.51
N ARG A 187 -86.05 21.54 38.20
CA ARG A 187 -87.04 21.89 39.23
C ARG A 187 -88.01 23.01 38.81
N LEU A 188 -88.08 23.33 37.52
CA LEU A 188 -89.15 24.12 36.90
C LEU A 188 -90.21 23.19 36.29
#